data_AF-A0A0U5G6V3-F1
#
_entry.id   AF-A0A0U5G6V3-F1
#
_cell.length_a   1.000
_cell.length_b   1.000
_cell.length_c   1.000
_cell.angle_alpha   90.00
_cell.angle_beta   90.00
_cell.angle_gamma   90.00
#
_symmetry.space_group_name_H-M   'P 1'
#
loop_
_entity.id
_entity.type
_entity.pdbx_description
1 polymer ?
#
loop_
_entity_poly.entity_id
_entity_poly.type
_entity_poly.pdbx_seq_one_letter_code
_entity_poly.pdbx_strand_id
1 'polypeptide(L)'
;MQRNFEDPILKQRIVKLIVDISAKALDKTPNFALKVLEYVLMTRLPDQPEYPAYAEAVKELHGLASHELRRLASRYADYFSTFYDLLEPKIQEITMANRVDDKLHMEFTSVLLIIMQRANNIEPYLRQTRLASFVEPITQAWQDGELRNMSSTFEGFCNLLGLQNVGPYMQSRQAQKLEDWTEAALDPEGKAVQEEMTRKFQQLPLRGTKTMLAVSTDKLKKSEPAYQVACTLWHDVIPTILPTLLQLVR
;
A
#
# COMPACT_ATOMS: atom_id res chain seq x y z
N MET A 1 8.86 -4.60 36.65
CA MET A 1 8.75 -4.18 35.22
C MET A 1 8.89 -5.41 34.34
N GLN A 2 7.79 -6.08 34.00
CA GLN A 2 7.80 -7.07 32.92
C GLN A 2 7.87 -6.28 31.61
N ARG A 3 9.07 -6.11 31.06
CA ARG A 3 9.21 -5.65 29.68
C ARG A 3 8.80 -6.83 28.80
N ASN A 4 7.56 -6.86 28.33
CA ASN A 4 7.15 -7.72 27.21
C ASN A 4 7.88 -7.21 25.97
N PHE A 5 9.13 -7.64 25.78
CA PHE A 5 9.81 -7.49 24.50
C PHE A 5 9.18 -8.48 23.54
N GLU A 6 8.22 -8.02 22.75
CA GLU A 6 7.75 -8.78 21.60
C GLU A 6 8.77 -8.64 20.47
N ASP A 7 9.46 -9.74 20.15
CA ASP A 7 10.47 -9.78 19.09
C ASP A 7 9.80 -9.79 17.70
N PRO A 8 10.06 -8.78 16.84
CA PRO A 8 9.49 -8.72 15.48
C PRO A 8 9.87 -9.92 14.63
N ILE A 9 11.08 -10.45 14.75
CA ILE A 9 11.59 -11.58 13.97
C ILE A 9 10.87 -12.86 14.40
N LEU A 10 10.61 -13.04 15.70
CA LEU A 10 9.83 -14.16 16.19
C LEU A 10 8.39 -14.09 15.69
N LYS A 11 7.77 -12.90 15.74
CA LYS A 11 6.42 -12.67 15.21
C LYS A 11 6.35 -12.96 13.71
N GLN A 12 7.37 -12.57 12.93
CA GLN A 12 7.47 -12.90 11.50
C GLN A 12 7.42 -14.41 11.26
N ARG A 13 8.20 -15.18 12.03
CA ARG A 13 8.23 -16.65 11.93
C ARG A 13 6.88 -17.27 12.30
N ILE A 14 6.24 -16.77 13.36
CA ILE A 14 4.92 -17.23 13.78
C ILE A 14 3.89 -16.97 12.68
N VAL A 15 3.80 -15.73 12.17
CA VAL A 15 2.88 -15.34 11.09
C VAL A 15 3.04 -16.23 9.86
N LYS A 16 4.28 -16.43 9.40
CA LYS A 16 4.56 -17.30 8.25
C LYS A 16 4.13 -18.74 8.51
N LEU A 17 4.44 -19.28 9.68
CA LEU A 17 4.17 -20.67 10.04
C LEU A 17 2.66 -20.93 10.15
N ILE A 18 1.90 -20.07 10.82
CA ILE A 18 0.44 -20.25 10.95
C ILE A 18 -0.28 -20.11 9.61
N VAL A 19 0.19 -19.24 8.71
CA VAL A 19 -0.38 -19.09 7.37
C VAL A 19 -0.06 -20.31 6.53
N ASP A 20 1.17 -20.84 6.61
CA ASP A 20 1.56 -22.07 5.92
C ASP A 20 0.80 -23.29 6.44
N ILE A 21 0.57 -23.40 7.75
CA ILE A 21 -0.28 -24.45 8.33
C ILE A 21 -1.70 -24.32 7.79
N SER A 22 -2.29 -23.11 7.83
CA SER A 22 -3.62 -22.84 7.30
C SER A 22 -3.73 -23.24 5.83
N ALA A 23 -2.78 -22.80 5.00
CA ALA A 23 -2.81 -23.01 3.56
C ALA A 23 -2.41 -24.43 3.11
N LYS A 24 -1.63 -25.19 3.90
CA LYS A 24 -1.14 -26.51 3.47
C LYS A 24 -1.71 -27.66 4.29
N ALA A 25 -1.60 -27.59 5.60
CA ALA A 25 -1.98 -28.69 6.50
C ALA A 25 -3.47 -28.68 6.86
N LEU A 26 -4.06 -27.49 6.92
CA LEU A 26 -5.43 -27.23 7.38
C LEU A 26 -6.28 -26.58 6.27
N ASP A 27 -5.97 -26.91 5.01
CA ASP A 27 -6.61 -26.34 3.83
C ASP A 27 -8.12 -26.58 3.77
N LYS A 28 -8.58 -27.70 4.32
CA LYS A 28 -9.99 -28.07 4.45
C LYS A 28 -10.72 -27.44 5.64
N THR A 29 -10.03 -26.64 6.45
CA THR A 29 -10.61 -25.99 7.66
C THR A 29 -10.62 -24.47 7.52
N PRO A 30 -11.55 -23.89 6.74
CA PRO A 30 -11.56 -22.45 6.45
C PRO A 30 -11.80 -21.58 7.70
N ASN A 31 -12.49 -22.11 8.73
CA ASN A 31 -12.65 -21.44 10.03
C ASN A 31 -11.29 -21.14 10.70
N PHE A 32 -10.28 -21.99 10.50
CA PHE A 32 -8.94 -21.73 11.00
C PHE A 32 -8.28 -20.57 10.24
N ALA A 33 -8.49 -20.50 8.92
CA ALA A 33 -7.98 -19.41 8.09
C ALA A 33 -8.51 -18.03 8.52
N LEU A 34 -9.78 -17.93 8.97
CA LEU A 34 -10.32 -16.69 9.53
C LEU A 34 -9.62 -16.29 10.82
N LYS A 35 -9.41 -17.23 11.75
CA LYS A 35 -8.64 -16.96 12.98
C LYS A 35 -7.21 -16.52 12.68
N VAL A 36 -6.58 -17.11 11.66
CA VAL A 36 -5.26 -16.69 11.20
C VAL A 36 -5.30 -15.29 10.60
N LEU A 37 -6.31 -14.97 9.76
CA LEU A 37 -6.50 -13.63 9.20
C LEU A 37 -6.61 -12.59 10.33
N GLU A 38 -7.48 -12.83 11.31
CA GLU A 38 -7.65 -11.97 12.49
C GLU A 38 -6.34 -11.81 13.27
N TYR A 39 -5.64 -12.92 13.54
CA TYR A 39 -4.36 -12.87 14.24
C TYR A 39 -3.33 -12.02 13.49
N VAL A 40 -3.20 -12.18 12.16
CA VAL A 40 -2.22 -11.42 11.37
C VAL A 40 -2.62 -9.94 11.31
N LEU A 41 -3.90 -9.60 11.23
CA LEU A 41 -4.39 -8.22 11.31
C LEU A 41 -4.06 -7.55 12.66
N MET A 42 -4.10 -8.32 13.75
CA MET A 42 -3.80 -7.86 15.12
C MET A 42 -2.32 -7.95 15.49
N THR A 43 -1.49 -8.65 14.70
CA THR A 43 -0.06 -8.79 14.94
C THR A 43 0.65 -7.51 14.51
N ARG A 44 0.78 -6.59 15.45
CA ARG A 44 1.43 -5.30 15.23
C ARG A 44 2.33 -4.97 16.40
N LEU A 45 3.46 -4.37 16.07
CA LEU A 45 4.43 -3.88 17.04
C LEU A 45 4.57 -2.37 16.88
N PRO A 46 4.63 -1.59 17.98
CA PRO A 46 4.89 -0.18 17.89
C PRO A 46 6.28 0.04 17.29
N ASP A 47 6.38 0.98 16.36
CA ASP A 47 7.67 1.42 15.85
C ASP A 47 8.42 2.18 16.95
N GLN A 48 9.73 1.99 17.01
CA GLN A 48 10.62 2.65 17.98
C GLN A 48 11.79 3.27 17.22
N PRO A 49 11.65 4.53 16.75
CA PRO A 49 12.65 5.20 15.94
C PRO A 49 14.02 5.32 16.62
N GLU A 50 14.05 5.25 17.96
CA GLU A 50 15.28 5.28 18.76
C GLU A 50 16.17 4.04 18.53
N TYR A 51 15.60 2.95 18.01
CA TYR A 51 16.29 1.69 17.77
C TYR A 51 16.19 1.28 16.29
N PRO A 52 17.11 1.74 15.42
CA PRO A 52 17.02 1.55 13.97
C PRO A 52 16.86 0.08 13.52
N ALA A 53 17.60 -0.85 14.15
CA ALA A 53 17.51 -2.27 13.81
C ALA A 53 16.15 -2.88 14.16
N TYR A 54 15.53 -2.45 15.27
CA TYR A 54 14.20 -2.88 15.66
C TYR A 54 13.13 -2.27 14.74
N ALA A 55 13.23 -0.96 14.46
CA ALA A 55 12.35 -0.26 13.53
C ALA A 55 12.33 -0.92 12.15
N GLU A 56 13.51 -1.34 11.65
CA GLU A 56 13.60 -2.07 10.39
C GLU A 56 12.92 -3.46 10.47
N ALA A 57 13.17 -4.23 11.53
CA ALA A 57 12.52 -5.53 11.73
C ALA A 57 10.99 -5.42 11.87
N VAL A 58 10.48 -4.32 12.43
CA VAL A 58 9.03 -4.01 12.48
C VAL A 58 8.49 -3.69 11.08
N LYS A 59 9.21 -2.92 10.26
CA LYS A 59 8.81 -2.65 8.87
C LYS A 59 8.78 -3.93 8.03
N GLU A 60 9.77 -4.80 8.19
CA GLU A 60 9.80 -6.12 7.57
C GLU A 60 8.62 -7.00 8.03
N LEU A 61 8.30 -6.98 9.33
CA LEU A 61 7.14 -7.68 9.87
C LEU A 61 5.84 -7.21 9.22
N HIS A 62 5.64 -5.90 9.10
CA HIS A 62 4.45 -5.35 8.44
C HIS A 62 4.39 -5.74 6.96
N GLY A 63 5.52 -5.69 6.25
CA GLY A 63 5.60 -6.12 4.85
C GLY A 63 5.26 -7.60 4.67
N LEU A 64 5.79 -8.46 5.54
CA LEU A 64 5.47 -9.88 5.56
C LEU A 64 3.98 -10.10 5.88
N ALA A 65 3.46 -9.51 6.95
CA ALA A 65 2.06 -9.65 7.34
C ALA A 65 1.12 -9.27 6.19
N SER A 66 1.37 -8.14 5.52
CA SER A 66 0.62 -7.73 4.33
C SER A 66 0.66 -8.77 3.20
N HIS A 67 1.84 -9.30 2.88
CA HIS A 67 1.99 -10.34 1.87
C HIS A 67 1.19 -11.61 2.23
N GLU A 68 1.26 -12.03 3.48
CA GLU A 68 0.58 -13.21 4.02
C GLU A 68 -0.95 -13.03 4.02
N LEU A 69 -1.45 -11.85 4.38
CA LEU A 69 -2.87 -11.50 4.30
C LEU A 69 -3.40 -11.59 2.85
N ARG A 70 -2.66 -11.04 1.88
CA ARG A 70 -3.03 -11.15 0.46
C ARG A 70 -3.06 -12.61 -0.01
N ARG A 71 -2.12 -13.43 0.46
CA ARG A 71 -2.08 -14.87 0.13
C ARG A 71 -3.29 -15.60 0.72
N LEU A 72 -3.69 -15.30 1.95
CA LEU A 72 -4.90 -15.85 2.57
C LEU A 72 -6.17 -15.40 1.83
N ALA A 73 -6.33 -14.10 1.59
CA ALA A 73 -7.48 -13.56 0.86
C ALA A 73 -7.62 -14.17 -0.54
N SER A 74 -6.49 -14.36 -1.23
CA SER A 74 -6.47 -15.01 -2.54
C SER A 74 -6.98 -16.45 -2.51
N ARG A 75 -6.65 -17.20 -1.46
CA ARG A 75 -6.94 -18.64 -1.36
C ARG A 75 -8.34 -18.91 -0.81
N TYR A 76 -8.79 -18.11 0.15
CA TYR A 76 -10.05 -18.31 0.86
C TYR A 76 -11.09 -17.24 0.51
N ALA A 77 -10.99 -16.63 -0.68
CA ALA A 77 -11.86 -15.53 -1.12
C ALA A 77 -13.35 -15.85 -0.95
N ASP A 78 -13.80 -17.02 -1.44
CA ASP A 78 -15.18 -17.48 -1.32
C ASP A 78 -15.66 -17.63 0.12
N TYR A 79 -14.76 -18.00 1.03
CA TYR A 79 -15.11 -18.14 2.44
C TYR A 79 -15.11 -16.77 3.14
N PHE A 80 -14.08 -15.95 2.92
CA PHE A 80 -14.00 -14.62 3.52
C PHE A 80 -15.07 -13.66 3.01
N SER A 81 -15.57 -13.83 1.79
CA SER A 81 -16.68 -13.02 1.27
C SER A 81 -17.95 -13.15 2.12
N THR A 82 -18.16 -14.30 2.78
CA THR A 82 -19.32 -14.51 3.68
C THR A 82 -19.26 -13.67 4.96
N PHE A 83 -18.08 -13.14 5.30
CA PHE A 83 -17.85 -12.27 6.46
C PHE A 83 -17.43 -10.86 6.04
N TYR A 84 -17.57 -10.50 4.77
CA TYR A 84 -17.03 -9.25 4.23
C TYR A 84 -17.55 -8.02 4.98
N ASP A 85 -18.85 -7.98 5.28
CA ASP A 85 -19.51 -6.88 5.99
C ASP A 85 -19.07 -6.74 7.46
N LEU A 86 -18.45 -7.78 8.03
CA LEU A 86 -17.81 -7.71 9.35
C LEU A 86 -16.33 -7.33 9.24
N LEU A 87 -15.66 -7.83 8.19
CA LEU A 87 -14.23 -7.62 7.97
C LEU A 87 -13.92 -6.18 7.56
N GLU A 88 -14.73 -5.58 6.69
CA GLU A 88 -14.53 -4.22 6.18
C GLU A 88 -14.54 -3.16 7.31
N PRO A 89 -15.56 -3.08 8.18
CA PRO A 89 -15.55 -2.17 9.32
C PRO A 89 -14.39 -2.44 10.28
N LYS A 90 -14.03 -3.72 10.49
CA LYS A 90 -12.91 -4.06 11.38
C LYS A 90 -11.57 -3.57 10.83
N ILE A 91 -11.35 -3.71 9.53
CA ILE A 91 -10.16 -3.17 8.87
C ILE A 91 -10.11 -1.64 8.96
N GLN A 92 -11.26 -0.97 8.80
CA GLN A 92 -11.36 0.49 8.98
C GLN A 92 -11.03 0.89 10.42
N GLU A 93 -11.60 0.21 11.42
CA GLU A 93 -11.32 0.44 12.85
C GLU A 93 -9.82 0.29 13.15
N ILE A 94 -9.18 -0.79 12.69
CA ILE A 94 -7.74 -1.03 12.90
C ILE A 94 -6.90 0.07 12.24
N THR A 95 -7.31 0.56 11.08
CA THR A 95 -6.61 1.64 10.39
C THR A 95 -6.74 2.97 11.15
N MET A 96 -7.95 3.31 11.63
CA MET A 96 -8.19 4.56 12.33
C MET A 96 -7.56 4.60 13.73
N ALA A 97 -7.64 3.49 14.48
CA ALA A 97 -7.17 3.43 15.87
C ALA A 97 -5.65 3.57 16.00
N ASN A 98 -4.88 3.18 14.99
CA ASN A 98 -3.43 3.02 15.09
C ASN A 98 -2.63 4.11 14.39
N ARG A 99 -3.24 5.23 13.97
CA ARG A 99 -2.59 6.28 13.13
C ARG A 99 -1.76 5.65 12.00
N VAL A 100 -2.36 4.67 11.34
CA VAL A 100 -1.66 3.81 10.41
C VAL A 100 -1.17 4.63 9.23
N ASP A 101 0.11 4.49 8.87
CA ASP A 101 0.67 5.06 7.64
C ASP A 101 -0.22 4.67 6.45
N ASP A 102 -0.47 5.62 5.54
CA ASP A 102 -1.26 5.46 4.32
C ASP A 102 -0.88 4.20 3.54
N LYS A 103 0.40 3.82 3.60
CA LYS A 103 0.90 2.56 3.04
C LYS A 103 0.15 1.35 3.60
N LEU A 104 0.05 1.23 4.91
CA LEU A 104 -0.54 0.05 5.56
C LEU A 104 -2.08 0.09 5.50
N HIS A 105 -2.70 1.28 5.46
CA HIS A 105 -4.11 1.40 5.10
C HIS A 105 -4.39 0.76 3.74
N MET A 106 -3.61 1.15 2.72
CA MET A 106 -3.76 0.63 1.37
C MET A 106 -3.48 -0.88 1.27
N GLU A 107 -2.52 -1.40 2.04
CA GLU A 107 -2.27 -2.83 2.13
C GLU A 107 -3.50 -3.60 2.62
N PHE A 108 -4.23 -3.07 3.60
CA PHE A 108 -5.44 -3.71 4.11
C PHE A 108 -6.64 -3.56 3.16
N THR A 109 -6.81 -2.38 2.58
CA THR A 109 -7.78 -2.15 1.51
C THR A 109 -7.55 -3.12 0.35
N SER A 110 -6.29 -3.45 0.03
CA SER A 110 -5.95 -4.41 -1.01
C SER A 110 -6.43 -5.84 -0.71
N VAL A 111 -6.52 -6.23 0.58
CA VAL A 111 -7.05 -7.54 1.01
C VAL A 111 -8.55 -7.63 0.69
N LEU A 112 -9.30 -6.57 0.99
CA LEU A 112 -10.73 -6.48 0.68
C LEU A 112 -10.99 -6.56 -0.83
N LEU A 113 -10.20 -5.82 -1.63
CA LEU A 113 -10.29 -5.89 -3.09
C LEU A 113 -10.06 -7.32 -3.60
N ILE A 114 -9.03 -8.02 -3.12
CA ILE A 114 -8.73 -9.39 -3.54
C ILE A 114 -9.91 -10.33 -3.23
N ILE A 115 -10.50 -10.23 -2.04
CA ILE A 115 -11.66 -11.05 -1.66
C ILE A 115 -12.82 -10.78 -2.62
N MET A 116 -13.17 -9.51 -2.82
CA MET A 116 -14.29 -9.10 -3.69
C MET A 116 -14.09 -9.55 -5.14
N GLN A 117 -12.86 -9.45 -5.65
CA GLN A 117 -12.53 -9.81 -7.02
C GLN A 117 -12.54 -11.33 -7.25
N ARG A 118 -12.00 -12.11 -6.31
CA ARG A 118 -11.75 -13.55 -6.50
C ARG A 118 -12.87 -14.45 -6.01
N ALA A 119 -13.76 -13.94 -5.18
CA ALA A 119 -14.91 -14.70 -4.71
C ALA A 119 -15.93 -14.90 -5.86
N ASN A 120 -16.28 -16.15 -6.12
CA ASN A 120 -17.24 -16.60 -7.12
C ASN A 120 -18.69 -16.53 -6.61
N ASN A 121 -18.88 -16.52 -5.28
CA ASN A 121 -20.18 -16.51 -4.61
C ASN A 121 -20.79 -15.11 -4.40
N ILE A 122 -20.24 -14.08 -5.05
CA ILE A 122 -20.75 -12.69 -4.96
C ILE A 122 -21.60 -12.36 -6.18
N GLU A 123 -22.72 -11.70 -5.94
CA GLU A 123 -23.61 -11.18 -6.99
C GLU A 123 -22.85 -10.19 -7.90
N PRO A 124 -22.94 -10.33 -9.25
CA PRO A 124 -22.12 -9.54 -10.18
C PRO A 124 -22.23 -8.03 -10.04
N TYR A 125 -23.43 -7.48 -9.83
CA TYR A 125 -23.63 -6.04 -9.71
C TYR A 125 -23.03 -5.49 -8.42
N LEU A 126 -23.24 -6.17 -7.30
CA LEU A 126 -22.61 -5.85 -6.01
C LEU A 126 -21.08 -5.90 -6.10
N ARG A 127 -20.54 -6.94 -6.76
CA ARG A 127 -19.09 -7.07 -7.00
C ARG A 127 -18.56 -5.85 -7.76
N GLN A 128 -19.20 -5.51 -8.87
CA GLN A 128 -18.76 -4.38 -9.71
C GLN A 128 -18.81 -3.07 -8.93
N THR A 129 -19.88 -2.84 -8.17
CA THR A 129 -20.08 -1.61 -7.40
C THR A 129 -19.00 -1.44 -6.32
N ARG A 130 -18.71 -2.50 -5.56
CA ARG A 130 -17.65 -2.46 -4.54
C ARG A 130 -16.25 -2.39 -5.14
N LEU A 131 -16.00 -3.05 -6.28
CA LEU A 131 -14.70 -2.92 -6.94
C LEU A 131 -14.47 -1.51 -7.48
N ALA A 132 -15.51 -0.88 -8.03
CA ALA A 132 -15.46 0.50 -8.53
C ALA A 132 -15.12 1.49 -7.39
N SER A 133 -15.68 1.32 -6.19
CA SER A 133 -15.40 2.22 -5.07
C SER A 133 -13.93 2.17 -4.60
N PHE A 134 -13.20 1.07 -4.84
CA PHE A 134 -11.76 1.01 -4.53
C PHE A 134 -10.90 1.82 -5.51
N VAL A 135 -11.31 1.91 -6.77
CA VAL A 135 -10.55 2.61 -7.82
C VAL A 135 -11.01 4.05 -8.03
N GLU A 136 -12.21 4.41 -7.57
CA GLU A 136 -12.75 5.77 -7.69
C GLU A 136 -11.84 6.84 -7.07
N PRO A 137 -11.29 6.69 -5.84
CA PRO A 137 -10.36 7.68 -5.28
C PRO A 137 -9.09 7.84 -6.11
N ILE A 138 -8.61 6.76 -6.74
CA ILE A 138 -7.46 6.79 -7.65
C ILE A 138 -7.81 7.60 -8.90
N THR A 139 -8.95 7.29 -9.52
CA THR A 139 -9.44 7.99 -10.70
C THR A 139 -9.60 9.49 -10.44
N GLN A 140 -10.21 9.87 -9.31
CA GLN A 140 -10.36 11.26 -8.91
C GLN A 140 -9.01 11.97 -8.72
N ALA A 141 -8.05 11.32 -8.05
CA ALA A 141 -6.73 11.89 -7.84
C ALA A 141 -5.95 12.14 -9.15
N TRP A 142 -6.15 11.32 -10.17
CA TRP A 142 -5.56 11.54 -11.51
C TRP A 142 -6.32 12.55 -12.38
N GLN A 143 -7.60 12.78 -12.07
CA GLN A 143 -8.41 13.80 -12.72
C GLN A 143 -8.23 15.18 -12.10
N ASP A 144 -7.49 15.29 -11.00
CA ASP A 144 -7.22 16.56 -10.35
C ASP A 144 -6.60 17.58 -11.32
N GLY A 145 -7.23 18.76 -11.35
CA GLY A 145 -6.86 19.83 -12.25
C GLY A 145 -5.50 20.42 -11.90
N GLU A 146 -5.15 20.47 -10.61
CA GLU A 146 -3.86 20.98 -10.15
C GLU A 146 -2.72 20.06 -10.61
N LEU A 147 -2.85 18.74 -10.39
CA LEU A 147 -1.90 17.74 -10.88
C LEU A 147 -1.68 17.85 -12.41
N ARG A 148 -2.77 17.97 -13.18
CA ARG A 148 -2.71 18.10 -14.65
C ARG A 148 -2.02 19.40 -15.09
N ASN A 149 -2.32 20.50 -14.43
CA ASN A 149 -1.72 21.79 -14.77
C ASN A 149 -0.23 21.81 -14.40
N MET A 150 0.13 21.34 -13.21
CA MET A 150 1.54 21.29 -12.77
C MET A 150 2.38 20.35 -13.63
N SER A 151 1.84 19.20 -14.05
CA SER A 151 2.57 18.25 -14.90
C SER A 151 2.76 18.70 -16.36
N SER A 152 2.09 19.78 -16.79
CA SER A 152 2.17 20.27 -18.18
C SER A 152 3.46 21.06 -18.51
N THR A 153 4.19 21.51 -17.50
CA THR A 153 5.42 22.30 -17.66
C THR A 153 6.54 21.75 -16.78
N PHE A 154 7.79 21.98 -17.18
CA PHE A 154 8.95 21.56 -16.39
C PHE A 154 9.00 22.25 -15.01
N GLU A 155 8.72 23.56 -14.96
CA GLU A 155 8.67 24.32 -13.70
C GLU A 155 7.54 23.81 -12.78
N GLY A 156 6.36 23.56 -13.34
CA GLY A 156 5.25 22.97 -12.61
C GLY A 156 5.60 21.58 -12.06
N PHE A 157 6.29 20.75 -12.85
CA PHE A 157 6.78 19.46 -12.41
C PHE A 157 7.81 19.56 -11.26
N CYS A 158 8.75 20.51 -11.35
CA CYS A 158 9.69 20.78 -10.26
C CYS A 158 8.95 21.21 -8.99
N ASN A 159 7.94 22.08 -9.10
CA ASN A 159 7.09 22.50 -7.99
C ASN A 159 6.28 21.34 -7.39
N LEU A 160 5.74 20.48 -8.25
CA LEU A 160 4.99 19.29 -7.86
C LEU A 160 5.85 18.32 -7.03
N LEU A 161 7.14 18.20 -7.34
CA LEU A 161 8.07 17.33 -6.61
C LEU A 161 8.80 18.01 -5.44
N GLY A 162 8.64 19.32 -5.25
CA GLY A 162 9.38 20.05 -4.22
C GLY A 162 10.82 20.38 -4.60
N LEU A 163 11.19 20.24 -5.88
CA LEU A 163 12.55 20.42 -6.37
C LEU A 163 12.98 21.89 -6.44
N GLN A 164 12.02 22.82 -6.42
CA GLN A 164 12.29 24.26 -6.51
C GLN A 164 13.17 24.79 -5.36
N ASN A 165 13.10 24.14 -4.19
CA ASN A 165 13.86 24.52 -3.00
C ASN A 165 15.24 23.87 -2.93
N VAL A 166 15.50 22.85 -3.75
CA VAL A 166 16.78 22.10 -3.75
C VAL A 166 17.92 22.96 -4.30
N GLY A 167 17.69 23.65 -5.41
CA GLY A 167 18.71 24.49 -6.05
C GLY A 167 19.24 25.59 -5.12
N PRO A 168 18.38 26.44 -4.54
CA PRO A 168 18.78 27.48 -3.59
C PRO A 168 19.53 26.91 -2.36
N TYR A 169 19.07 25.79 -1.81
CA TYR A 169 19.72 25.12 -0.68
C TYR A 169 21.13 24.62 -1.04
N MET A 170 21.28 23.95 -2.19
CA MET A 170 22.58 23.47 -2.64
C MET A 170 23.57 24.61 -2.91
N GLN A 171 23.08 25.75 -3.43
CA GLN A 171 23.90 26.94 -3.63
C GLN A 171 24.34 27.59 -2.31
N SER A 172 23.44 27.70 -1.32
CA SER A 172 23.76 28.27 -0.01
C SER A 172 24.82 27.46 0.74
N ARG A 173 24.86 26.14 0.49
CA ARG A 173 25.87 25.21 1.03
C ARG A 173 27.10 25.03 0.16
N GLN A 174 27.17 25.73 -0.98
CA GLN A 174 28.26 25.60 -1.96
C GLN A 174 28.56 24.13 -2.28
N ALA A 175 27.50 23.32 -2.47
CA ALA A 175 27.60 21.87 -2.63
C ALA A 175 28.57 21.44 -3.75
N GLN A 176 28.76 22.29 -4.76
CA GLN A 176 29.75 22.10 -5.83
C GLN A 176 31.22 22.06 -5.37
N LYS A 177 31.53 22.50 -4.14
CA LYS A 177 32.87 22.48 -3.56
C LYS A 177 33.11 21.27 -2.65
N LEU A 178 32.08 20.48 -2.37
CA LEU A 178 32.20 19.26 -1.58
C LEU A 178 32.62 18.13 -2.52
N GLU A 179 33.80 17.54 -2.25
CA GLU A 179 34.29 16.38 -3.00
C GLU A 179 33.47 15.12 -2.70
N ASP A 180 33.08 14.93 -1.43
CA ASP A 180 32.22 13.82 -1.00
C ASP A 180 30.96 14.34 -0.30
N TRP A 181 29.80 14.01 -0.87
CA TRP A 181 28.49 14.39 -0.33
C TRP A 181 28.05 13.53 0.84
N THR A 182 28.64 12.33 1.01
CA THR A 182 28.29 11.41 2.09
C THR A 182 28.87 11.84 3.43
N GLU A 183 29.92 12.67 3.43
CA GLU A 183 30.54 13.23 4.63
C GLU A 183 29.79 14.48 5.17
N ALA A 184 28.94 15.09 4.34
CA ALA A 184 28.20 16.30 4.70
C ALA A 184 26.86 15.95 5.36
N ALA A 185 26.76 16.16 6.68
CA ALA A 185 25.50 16.00 7.40
C ALA A 185 24.46 17.05 7.00
N LEU A 186 23.22 16.60 6.77
CA LEU A 186 22.08 17.48 6.53
C LEU A 186 21.76 18.30 7.80
N ASP A 187 21.79 19.61 7.65
CA ASP A 187 21.35 20.55 8.67
C ASP A 187 19.80 20.62 8.74
N PRO A 188 19.21 21.41 9.66
CA PRO A 188 17.76 21.52 9.77
C PRO A 188 17.06 22.02 8.50
N GLU A 189 17.70 22.90 7.72
CA GLU A 189 17.15 23.45 6.49
C GLU A 189 17.09 22.37 5.40
N GLY A 190 18.17 21.60 5.24
CA GLY A 190 18.22 20.48 4.31
C GLY A 190 17.26 19.35 4.66
N LYS A 191 17.09 19.06 5.96
CA LYS A 191 16.08 18.12 6.45
C LYS A 191 14.66 18.60 6.08
N ALA A 192 14.37 19.90 6.27
CA ALA A 192 13.08 20.46 5.89
C ALA A 192 12.81 20.35 4.38
N VAL A 193 13.81 20.61 3.53
CA VAL A 193 13.69 20.42 2.06
C VAL A 193 13.44 18.95 1.72
N GLN A 194 14.19 18.03 2.34
CA GLN A 194 14.01 16.59 2.13
C GLN A 194 12.63 16.10 2.56
N GLU A 195 12.13 16.58 3.70
CA GLU A 195 10.79 16.27 4.22
C GLU A 195 9.70 16.81 3.28
N GLU A 196 9.84 18.04 2.77
CA GLU A 196 8.90 18.61 1.81
C GLU A 196 8.84 17.79 0.51
N MET A 197 10.00 17.44 -0.06
CA MET A 197 10.08 16.60 -1.25
C MET A 197 9.43 15.23 -1.02
N THR A 198 9.74 14.61 0.13
CA THR A 198 9.18 13.31 0.50
C THR A 198 7.66 13.39 0.62
N ARG A 199 7.14 14.43 1.28
CA ARG A 199 5.70 14.66 1.44
C ARG A 199 5.02 14.87 0.09
N LYS A 200 5.56 15.75 -0.76
CA LYS A 200 5.00 16.03 -2.09
C LYS A 200 5.01 14.79 -2.99
N PHE A 201 6.09 14.03 -2.98
CA PHE A 201 6.17 12.76 -3.71
C PHE A 201 5.13 11.73 -3.21
N GLN A 202 4.88 11.68 -1.90
CA GLN A 202 3.86 10.79 -1.32
C GLN A 202 2.43 11.17 -1.67
N GLN A 203 2.16 12.46 -1.95
CA GLN A 203 0.84 12.94 -2.38
C GLN A 203 0.50 12.54 -3.82
N LEU A 204 1.50 12.18 -4.64
CA LEU A 204 1.23 11.71 -5.99
C LEU A 204 0.44 10.39 -5.97
N PRO A 205 -0.59 10.23 -6.83
CA PRO A 205 -1.43 9.04 -6.87
C PRO A 205 -0.74 7.79 -7.44
N LEU A 206 0.60 7.75 -7.47
CA LEU A 206 1.41 6.66 -8.02
C LEU A 206 1.30 5.39 -7.18
N ARG A 207 1.43 5.50 -5.86
CA ARG A 207 1.47 4.33 -4.97
C ARG A 207 0.12 3.61 -4.91
N GLY A 208 -0.96 4.39 -4.80
CA GLY A 208 -2.35 3.96 -4.93
C GLY A 208 -2.57 3.09 -6.17
N THR A 209 -2.31 3.72 -7.31
CA THR A 209 -2.46 3.10 -8.63
C THR A 209 -1.64 1.83 -8.77
N LYS A 210 -0.34 1.88 -8.44
CA LYS A 210 0.55 0.72 -8.54
C LYS A 210 0.06 -0.43 -7.67
N THR A 211 -0.35 -0.16 -6.44
CA THR A 211 -0.77 -1.21 -5.51
C THR A 211 -2.06 -1.86 -5.97
N MET A 212 -3.10 -1.07 -6.27
CA MET A 212 -4.38 -1.61 -6.73
C MET A 212 -4.26 -2.36 -8.04
N LEU A 213 -3.47 -1.84 -9.00
CA LEU A 213 -3.23 -2.53 -10.27
C LEU A 213 -2.47 -3.85 -10.05
N ALA A 214 -1.44 -3.85 -9.20
CA ALA A 214 -0.67 -5.06 -8.92
C ALA A 214 -1.53 -6.14 -8.25
N VAL A 215 -2.30 -5.81 -7.22
CA VAL A 215 -3.12 -6.82 -6.51
C VAL A 215 -4.28 -7.34 -7.36
N SER A 216 -4.87 -6.48 -8.19
CA SER A 216 -5.98 -6.86 -9.07
C SER A 216 -5.54 -7.67 -10.28
N THR A 217 -4.23 -7.78 -10.54
CA THR A 217 -3.68 -8.55 -11.67
C THR A 217 -2.75 -9.69 -11.23
N ASP A 218 -2.34 -9.75 -9.96
CA ASP A 218 -1.38 -10.74 -9.45
C ASP A 218 -1.87 -12.19 -9.67
N LYS A 219 -1.05 -13.02 -10.32
CA LYS A 219 -1.28 -14.46 -10.52
C LYS A 219 -2.61 -14.83 -11.22
N LEU A 220 -3.23 -13.90 -11.95
CA LEU A 220 -4.46 -14.19 -12.69
C LEU A 220 -4.17 -14.88 -14.04
N LYS A 221 -4.93 -15.92 -14.35
CA LYS A 221 -4.92 -16.55 -15.67
C LYS A 221 -6.02 -15.95 -16.54
N LYS A 222 -5.76 -15.80 -17.85
CA LYS A 222 -6.75 -15.26 -18.81
C LYS A 222 -8.07 -16.04 -18.87
N SER A 223 -8.06 -17.31 -18.47
CA SER A 223 -9.24 -18.17 -18.41
C SER A 223 -10.09 -17.99 -17.15
N GLU A 224 -9.59 -17.28 -16.13
CA GLU A 224 -10.28 -17.12 -14.85
C GLU A 224 -11.28 -15.96 -14.92
N PRO A 225 -12.49 -16.09 -14.32
CA PRO A 225 -13.45 -14.99 -14.25
C PRO A 225 -12.88 -13.71 -13.60
N ALA A 226 -12.02 -13.88 -12.60
CA ALA A 226 -11.34 -12.77 -11.92
C ALA A 226 -10.47 -11.91 -12.87
N TYR A 227 -9.94 -12.49 -13.95
CA TYR A 227 -9.22 -11.74 -15.00
C TYR A 227 -10.16 -10.83 -15.78
N GLN A 228 -11.34 -11.34 -16.17
CA GLN A 228 -12.34 -10.51 -16.87
C GLN A 228 -12.82 -9.36 -15.98
N VAL A 229 -13.06 -9.64 -14.70
CA VAL A 229 -13.40 -8.62 -13.70
C VAL A 229 -12.31 -7.55 -13.61
N ALA A 230 -11.03 -7.95 -13.58
CA ALA A 230 -9.91 -7.00 -13.60
C ALA A 230 -9.92 -6.13 -14.86
N CYS A 231 -10.10 -6.74 -16.04
CA CYS A 231 -10.14 -6.02 -17.31
C CYS A 231 -11.28 -5.00 -17.33
N THR A 232 -12.48 -5.38 -16.91
CA THR A 232 -13.64 -4.48 -16.84
C THR A 232 -13.39 -3.34 -15.85
N LEU A 233 -12.83 -3.62 -14.67
CA LEU A 233 -12.52 -2.60 -13.67
C LEU A 233 -11.56 -1.53 -14.19
N TRP A 234 -10.51 -1.94 -14.90
CA TRP A 234 -9.47 -1.03 -15.38
C TRP A 234 -9.75 -0.43 -16.76
N HIS A 235 -10.74 -0.94 -17.49
CA HIS A 235 -11.07 -0.49 -18.85
C HIS A 235 -11.33 1.00 -18.92
N ASP A 236 -12.12 1.53 -17.97
CA ASP A 236 -12.51 2.94 -17.93
C ASP A 236 -11.49 3.80 -17.16
N VAL A 237 -10.76 3.18 -16.25
CA VAL A 237 -9.79 3.88 -15.37
C VAL A 237 -8.49 4.18 -16.10
N ILE A 238 -7.92 3.23 -16.86
CA ILE A 238 -6.63 3.41 -17.55
C ILE A 238 -6.64 4.61 -18.52
N PRO A 239 -7.65 4.79 -19.39
CA PRO A 239 -7.73 5.96 -20.28
C PRO A 239 -7.76 7.29 -19.54
N THR A 240 -8.25 7.31 -18.31
CA THR A 240 -8.31 8.51 -17.46
C THR A 240 -6.93 8.85 -16.87
N ILE A 241 -6.16 7.84 -16.47
CA ILE A 241 -4.85 7.99 -15.83
C ILE A 241 -3.74 8.29 -16.84
N LEU A 242 -3.79 7.62 -18.00
CA LEU A 242 -2.68 7.55 -18.95
C LEU A 242 -2.19 8.93 -19.45
N PRO A 243 -3.07 9.91 -19.80
CA PRO A 243 -2.61 11.20 -20.30
C PRO A 243 -1.69 11.94 -19.34
N THR A 244 -2.07 12.03 -18.06
CA THR A 244 -1.29 12.71 -17.01
C THR A 244 -0.04 11.90 -16.66
N LEU A 245 -0.14 10.57 -16.61
CA LEU A 245 1.01 9.72 -16.34
C LEU A 245 2.10 9.86 -17.42
N LEU A 246 1.72 9.90 -18.70
CA LEU A 246 2.68 10.07 -19.80
C LEU A 246 3.33 11.45 -19.80
N GLN A 247 2.62 12.49 -19.35
CA GLN A 247 3.21 13.82 -19.18
C GLN A 247 4.31 13.83 -18.11
N LEU A 248 4.13 13.09 -17.02
CA LEU A 248 5.14 13.01 -15.94
C LEU A 248 6.44 12.31 -16.34
N VAL A 249 6.42 11.48 -17.39
CA VAL A 249 7.58 10.67 -17.83
C VAL A 249 8.25 11.27 -19.07
N ARG A 250 7.66 12.30 -19.68
CA ARG A 250 8.16 12.96 -20.88
C ARG A 250 9.29 13.94 -20.56
#